data_AF-A0A941VAT5-F1
#
_entry.id   AF-A0A941VAT5-F1
#
_cell.length_a   1.000
_cell.length_b   1.000
_cell.length_c   1.000
_cell.angle_alpha   90.00
_cell.angle_beta   90.00
_cell.angle_gamma   90.00
#
_symmetry.space_group_name_H-M   'P 1'
#
loop_
_entity.id
_entity.type
_entity.pdbx_description
1 polymer ?
#
loop_
_entity_poly.entity_id
_entity_poly.type
_entity_poly.pdbx_seq_one_letter_code
_entity_poly.pdbx_strand_id
1 'polypeptide(L)'
;MGQGGLHDYEAWLDTLDKKLYLAGSVVQVEFDNPLTIRLSNCTDAAGLKLCALSLREALRKNHSHLPVKYLLERFLRIVIKANKIPFSRDQVMNELREEWDIKNDYTDF
;
A
#
# COMPACT_ATOMS: atom_id res chain seq x y z
N MET A 1 -0.09 -33.92 -1.02
CA MET A 1 0.23 -32.79 -0.11
C MET A 1 0.33 -31.54 -0.97
N GLY A 2 -0.43 -30.46 -0.68
CA GLY A 2 -0.17 -29.17 -1.33
C GLY A 2 -1.34 -28.21 -1.61
N GLN A 3 -2.61 -28.58 -1.39
CA GLN A 3 -3.74 -27.69 -1.71
C GLN A 3 -4.17 -26.74 -0.57
N GLY A 4 -3.70 -26.95 0.67
CA GLY A 4 -4.05 -26.08 1.81
C GLY A 4 -3.37 -24.71 1.76
N GLY A 5 -2.06 -24.68 1.52
CA GLY A 5 -1.27 -23.44 1.65
C GLY A 5 -1.62 -22.31 0.68
N LEU A 6 -2.13 -22.62 -0.52
CA LEU A 6 -2.59 -21.59 -1.47
C LEU A 6 -3.90 -20.98 -1.00
N HIS A 7 -4.84 -21.80 -0.53
CA HIS A 7 -6.15 -21.34 -0.05
C HIS A 7 -6.00 -20.46 1.19
N ASP A 8 -5.15 -20.86 2.15
CA ASP A 8 -4.86 -20.07 3.34
C ASP A 8 -4.16 -18.75 3.01
N TYR A 9 -3.25 -18.74 2.03
CA TYR A 9 -2.57 -17.53 1.58
C TYR A 9 -3.53 -16.56 0.86
N GLU A 10 -4.39 -17.06 -0.02
CA GLU A 10 -5.40 -16.25 -0.70
C GLU A 10 -6.42 -15.68 0.29
N ALA A 11 -6.88 -16.48 1.25
CA ALA A 11 -7.76 -16.02 2.33
C ALA A 11 -7.09 -14.94 3.19
N TRP A 12 -5.80 -15.10 3.50
CA TRP A 12 -5.03 -14.09 4.22
C TRP A 12 -4.94 -12.78 3.44
N LEU A 13 -4.62 -12.81 2.13
CA LEU A 13 -4.62 -11.61 1.30
C LEU A 13 -5.99 -10.94 1.25
N ASP A 14 -7.08 -11.70 1.16
CA ASP A 14 -8.46 -11.18 1.19
C ASP A 14 -8.78 -10.48 2.53
N THR A 15 -8.25 -10.98 3.66
CA THR A 15 -8.42 -10.28 4.95
C THR A 15 -7.68 -8.95 4.99
N LEU A 16 -6.49 -8.86 4.38
CA LEU A 16 -5.72 -7.63 4.29
C LEU A 16 -6.40 -6.60 3.38
N ASP A 17 -7.02 -7.10 2.32
CA ASP A 17 -7.83 -6.36 1.36
C ASP A 17 -8.95 -5.55 2.02
N LYS A 18 -9.70 -6.22 2.90
CA LYS A 18 -10.83 -5.64 3.62
C LYS A 18 -10.39 -4.54 4.59
N LYS A 19 -9.12 -4.53 4.98
CA LYS A 19 -8.53 -3.50 5.86
C LYS A 19 -7.94 -2.32 5.08
N LEU A 20 -7.87 -2.38 3.75
CA LEU A 20 -7.36 -1.30 2.91
C LEU A 20 -8.33 -1.05 1.74
N TYR A 21 -9.23 -0.08 1.93
CA TYR A 21 -10.33 0.17 1.00
C TYR A 21 -10.61 1.66 0.80
N LEU A 22 -11.32 1.97 -0.28
CA LEU A 22 -11.80 3.31 -0.57
C LEU A 22 -13.16 3.54 0.10
N ALA A 23 -13.27 4.58 0.91
CA ALA A 23 -14.51 5.06 1.51
C ALA A 23 -14.77 6.50 1.07
N GLY A 24 -15.62 6.69 0.06
CA GLY A 24 -15.86 8.01 -0.52
C GLY A 24 -14.58 8.63 -1.11
N SER A 25 -14.13 9.75 -0.55
CA SER A 25 -12.94 10.49 -1.00
C SER A 25 -11.67 10.18 -0.21
N VAL A 26 -11.68 9.12 0.61
CA VAL A 26 -10.53 8.71 1.43
C VAL A 26 -10.24 7.23 1.26
N VAL A 27 -8.96 6.86 1.30
CA VAL A 27 -8.52 5.49 1.52
C VAL A 27 -8.41 5.26 3.02
N GLN A 28 -9.14 4.27 3.52
CA GLN A 28 -9.09 3.82 4.90
C GLN A 28 -8.13 2.65 5.03
N VAL A 29 -7.35 2.69 6.10
CA VAL A 29 -6.37 1.67 6.47
C VAL A 29 -6.71 1.29 7.91
N GLU A 30 -7.19 0.07 8.12
CA GLU A 30 -7.74 -0.41 9.41
C GLU A 30 -6.88 -1.55 10.00
N PHE A 31 -5.56 -1.39 9.94
CA PHE A 31 -4.63 -2.23 10.70
C PHE A 31 -4.46 -1.70 12.13
N ASP A 32 -3.47 -2.22 12.90
CA ASP A 32 -3.22 -1.81 14.29
C ASP A 32 -2.99 -0.30 14.41
N ASN A 33 -2.37 0.29 13.40
CA ASN A 33 -2.23 1.74 13.25
C ASN A 33 -3.16 2.23 12.14
N PRO A 34 -4.39 2.65 12.47
CA PRO A 34 -5.32 3.11 11.47
C PRO A 34 -4.85 4.41 10.83
N LEU A 35 -5.03 4.53 9.52
CA LEU A 35 -4.63 5.69 8.75
C LEU A 35 -5.72 6.04 7.73
N THR A 36 -6.05 7.32 7.62
CA THR A 36 -6.97 7.83 6.60
C THR A 36 -6.20 8.72 5.63
N ILE A 37 -6.17 8.35 4.36
CA ILE A 37 -5.48 9.09 3.31
C ILE A 37 -6.51 9.72 2.37
N ARG A 38 -6.51 11.05 2.26
CA ARG A 38 -7.42 11.75 1.33
C ARG A 38 -6.95 11.61 -0.11
N LEU A 39 -7.86 11.29 -1.02
CA LEU A 39 -7.55 11.25 -2.45
C LEU A 39 -7.05 12.59 -2.99
N SER A 40 -7.52 13.70 -2.42
CA SER A 40 -7.06 15.06 -2.74
C SER A 40 -5.57 15.29 -2.49
N ASN A 41 -4.95 14.48 -1.63
CA ASN A 41 -3.53 14.60 -1.31
C ASN A 41 -2.66 13.77 -2.27
N CYS A 42 -3.28 12.94 -3.11
CA CYS A 42 -2.60 11.99 -3.97
C CYS A 42 -3.06 12.17 -5.43
N THR A 43 -3.09 13.41 -5.92
CA THR A 43 -3.58 13.79 -7.27
C THR A 43 -2.53 13.70 -8.36
N ASP A 44 -1.26 13.72 -7.98
CA ASP A 44 -0.08 13.80 -8.84
C ASP A 44 1.04 12.95 -8.23
N ALA A 45 2.11 12.73 -9.00
CA ALA A 45 3.17 11.80 -8.62
C ALA A 45 3.80 12.12 -7.24
N ALA A 46 4.04 13.41 -6.94
CA ALA A 46 4.58 13.84 -5.66
C ALA A 46 3.62 13.55 -4.50
N GLY A 47 2.34 13.90 -4.64
CA GLY A 47 1.31 13.59 -3.64
C GLY A 47 1.16 12.08 -3.41
N LEU A 48 1.10 11.30 -4.49
CA LEU A 48 1.06 9.84 -4.46
C LEU A 48 2.23 9.24 -3.67
N LYS A 49 3.44 9.75 -3.90
CA LYS A 49 4.65 9.30 -3.21
C LYS A 49 4.58 9.61 -1.71
N LEU A 50 4.20 10.83 -1.34
CA LEU A 50 4.03 11.22 0.07
C LEU A 50 2.98 10.35 0.77
N CYS A 51 1.83 10.14 0.12
CA CYS A 51 0.78 9.26 0.64
C CYS A 51 1.30 7.82 0.84
N ALA A 52 2.04 7.28 -0.14
CA ALA A 52 2.60 5.94 -0.07
C ALA A 52 3.69 5.80 1.01
N LEU A 53 4.49 6.84 1.24
CA LEU A 53 5.45 6.88 2.35
C LEU A 53 4.75 6.86 3.71
N SER A 54 3.74 7.71 3.92
CA SER A 54 2.97 7.71 5.17
C SER A 54 2.29 6.36 5.41
N LEU A 55 1.77 5.72 4.36
CA LEU A 55 1.23 4.36 4.46
C LEU A 55 2.31 3.36 4.85
N ARG A 56 3.48 3.38 4.20
CA ARG A 56 4.60 2.49 4.54
C ARG A 56 4.98 2.63 6.01
N GLU A 57 5.13 3.85 6.51
CA GLU A 57 5.47 4.10 7.92
C GLU A 57 4.39 3.57 8.88
N ALA A 58 3.11 3.76 8.56
CA ALA A 58 2.02 3.21 9.35
C ALA A 58 2.05 1.68 9.35
N LEU A 59 2.28 1.05 8.19
CA LEU A 59 2.39 -0.40 8.06
C LEU A 59 3.58 -0.97 8.83
N ARG A 60 4.76 -0.33 8.80
CA ARG A 60 5.94 -0.77 9.56
C ARG A 60 5.77 -0.67 11.08
N LYS A 61 4.90 0.21 11.56
CA LYS A 61 4.57 0.33 13.00
C LYS A 61 3.57 -0.74 13.46
N ASN A 62 3.03 -1.55 12.57
CA ASN A 62 2.12 -2.63 12.97
C ASN A 62 2.88 -3.74 13.71
N HIS A 63 2.20 -4.35 14.67
CA HIS A 63 2.76 -5.45 15.45
C HIS A 63 2.87 -6.74 14.63
N SER A 64 1.98 -6.88 13.64
CA SER A 64 1.96 -8.02 12.72
C SER A 64 2.90 -7.80 11.54
N HIS A 65 3.57 -8.86 11.09
CA HIS A 65 4.35 -8.83 9.85
C HIS A 65 3.39 -8.71 8.67
N LEU A 66 3.18 -7.48 8.19
CA LEU A 66 2.32 -7.17 7.06
C LEU A 66 3.11 -7.23 5.75
N PRO A 67 2.54 -7.72 4.63
CA PRO A 67 3.20 -7.70 3.34
C PRO A 67 3.16 -6.28 2.76
N VAL A 68 4.06 -5.42 3.26
CA VAL A 68 4.09 -3.97 2.99
C VAL A 68 4.07 -3.66 1.49
N LYS A 69 4.88 -4.39 0.70
CA LYS A 69 4.92 -4.24 -0.76
C LYS A 69 3.55 -4.46 -1.41
N TYR A 70 2.87 -5.55 -1.05
CA TYR A 70 1.55 -5.88 -1.59
C TYR A 70 0.52 -4.80 -1.24
N LEU A 71 0.51 -4.35 0.02
CA LEU A 71 -0.42 -3.32 0.50
C LEU A 71 -0.19 -1.96 -0.18
N LEU A 72 1.06 -1.59 -0.42
CA LEU A 72 1.41 -0.37 -1.17
C LEU A 72 0.98 -0.48 -2.63
N GLU A 73 1.23 -1.61 -3.29
CA GLU A 73 0.76 -1.82 -4.66
C GLU A 73 -0.77 -1.74 -4.76
N ARG A 74 -1.47 -2.27 -3.76
CA ARG A 74 -2.93 -2.19 -3.68
C ARG A 74 -3.41 -0.75 -3.48
N PHE A 75 -2.79 -0.02 -2.55
CA PHE A 75 -3.06 1.40 -2.33
C PHE A 75 -2.91 2.22 -3.62
N LEU A 76 -1.79 2.05 -4.33
CA LEU A 76 -1.55 2.74 -5.60
C LEU A 76 -2.63 2.42 -6.64
N ARG A 77 -3.05 1.16 -6.76
CA ARG A 77 -4.16 0.78 -7.66
C ARG A 77 -5.45 1.51 -7.31
N ILE A 78 -5.80 1.60 -6.04
CA ILE A 78 -7.01 2.29 -5.58
C ILE A 78 -6.94 3.77 -5.93
N VAL A 79 -5.85 4.44 -5.57
CA VAL A 79 -5.67 5.89 -5.77
C VAL A 79 -5.60 6.26 -7.24
N ILE A 80 -4.79 5.57 -8.04
CA ILE A 80 -4.65 5.83 -9.48
C ILE A 80 -6.00 5.68 -10.18
N LYS A 81 -6.76 4.63 -9.84
CA LYS A 81 -8.09 4.39 -10.40
C LYS A 81 -9.09 5.46 -9.96
N ALA A 82 -9.09 5.84 -8.69
CA ALA A 82 -10.05 6.79 -8.15
C ALA A 82 -9.80 8.23 -8.64
N ASN A 83 -8.54 8.66 -8.70
CA ASN A 83 -8.14 9.99 -9.16
C ASN A 83 -7.92 10.09 -10.68
N LYS A 84 -8.06 8.98 -11.44
CA LYS A 84 -7.80 8.90 -12.89
C LYS A 84 -6.43 9.44 -13.29
N ILE A 85 -5.42 9.05 -12.51
CA ILE A 85 -4.06 9.56 -12.64
C ILE A 85 -3.40 8.94 -13.88
N PRO A 86 -2.76 9.72 -14.77
CA PRO A 86 -2.15 9.22 -16.00
C PRO A 86 -0.79 8.54 -15.78
N PHE A 87 -0.56 7.93 -14.61
CA PHE A 87 0.66 7.19 -14.29
C PHE A 87 0.32 5.72 -14.06
N SER A 88 1.22 4.82 -14.46
CA SER A 88 1.06 3.41 -14.12
C SER A 88 1.54 3.14 -12.69
N ARG A 89 0.91 2.16 -12.02
CA ARG A 89 1.36 1.66 -10.71
C ARG A 89 2.85 1.32 -10.75
N ASP A 90 3.30 0.67 -11.82
CA ASP A 90 4.69 0.22 -11.97
C ASP A 90 5.68 1.39 -12.06
N GLN A 91 5.33 2.49 -12.73
CA GLN A 91 6.15 3.71 -12.74
C GLN A 91 6.29 4.28 -11.33
N VAL A 92 5.18 4.47 -10.61
CA VAL A 92 5.20 5.02 -9.25
C VAL A 92 5.95 4.09 -8.28
N MET A 93 5.75 2.77 -8.40
CA MET A 93 6.49 1.79 -7.58
C MET A 93 7.99 1.80 -7.87
N ASN A 94 8.41 2.02 -9.12
CA ASN A 94 9.84 2.09 -9.45
C ASN A 94 10.48 3.32 -8.80
N GLU A 95 9.85 4.49 -8.95
CA GLU A 95 10.35 5.71 -8.32
C GLU A 95 10.36 5.60 -6.80
N LEU A 96 9.31 5.03 -6.19
CA LEU A 96 9.27 4.78 -4.76
C LEU A 96 10.40 3.84 -4.32
N ARG A 97 10.69 2.79 -5.09
CA ARG A 97 11.81 1.89 -4.79
C ARG A 97 13.14 2.63 -4.84
N GLU A 98 13.39 3.44 -5.87
CA GLU A 98 14.61 4.24 -5.97
C GLU A 98 14.74 5.19 -4.77
N GLU A 99 13.67 5.90 -4.40
CA GLU A 99 13.66 6.77 -3.22
C GLU A 99 13.84 6.01 -1.89
N TRP A 100 13.30 4.80 -1.80
CA TRP A 100 13.50 3.92 -0.66
C TRP A 100 14.91 3.32 -0.60
N ASP A 101 15.58 3.18 -1.74
CA ASP A 101 16.94 2.63 -1.87
C ASP A 101 18.03 3.70 -1.65
N ILE A 102 17.68 5.01 -1.71
CA ILE A 102 18.63 6.13 -1.49
C ILE A 102 19.09 6.28 -0.03
N LYS A 103 18.53 5.52 0.92
CA LYS A 103 19.13 5.29 2.24
C LYS A 103 18.86 3.86 2.68
N ASN A 104 19.91 3.01 2.65
CA ASN A 104 20.07 1.79 3.44
C ASN A 104 18.86 1.43 4.33
N ASP A 105 18.02 0.51 3.85
CA ASP A 105 17.18 -0.29 4.74
C ASP A 105 17.06 -1.71 4.15
N TYR A 106 18.23 -2.31 3.94
CA TYR A 106 18.38 -3.76 3.85
C TYR A 106 18.06 -4.38 5.21
N THR A 107 16.78 -4.42 5.60
CA THR A 107 16.24 -5.32 6.64
C THR A 107 14.73 -5.12 6.71
N ASP A 108 14.00 -5.81 5.84
CA ASP A 108 12.61 -6.23 6.11
C ASP A 108 12.35 -7.45 5.21
N PHE A 109 13.00 -8.56 5.60
CA PHE A 109 12.76 -9.92 5.09
C PHE A 109 11.94 -10.67 6.15
#